data_AF-A0A420NBV7-F1
#
_entry.id   AF-A0A420NBV7-F1
#
_cell.length_a   1.000
_cell.length_b   1.000
_cell.length_c   1.000
_cell.angle_alpha   90.00
_cell.angle_beta   90.00
_cell.angle_gamma   90.00
#
_symmetry.space_group_name_H-M   'P 1'
#
loop_
_entity.id
_entity.type
_entity.pdbx_description
1 polymer ?
#
loop_
_entity_poly.entity_id
_entity_poly.type
_entity_poly.pdbx_seq_one_letter_code
_entity_poly.pdbx_strand_id
1 'polypeptide(L)'
;MVKQLTPETRRFEFKNIVLTHQDLALRNLVLGEDMNVWVIDWGCAGVYPRGFEQAALQVQAENDEYADMVLERLSDRQDIVIEQFANIAYGLSTGRAL
;
A
#
# COMPACT_ATOMS: atom_id res chain seq x y z
N MET A 1 9.25 -6.11 29.90
CA MET A 1 10.22 -7.06 29.30
C MET A 1 10.15 -6.89 27.80
N VAL A 2 11.23 -6.44 27.13
CA VAL A 2 11.22 -6.22 25.67
C VAL A 2 11.31 -7.59 24.99
N LYS A 3 10.29 -7.97 24.22
CA LYS A 3 10.36 -9.17 23.37
C LYS A 3 11.31 -8.86 22.21
N GLN A 4 12.41 -9.60 22.10
CA GLN A 4 13.30 -9.54 20.94
C GLN A 4 12.92 -10.64 19.95
N LEU A 5 13.02 -10.31 18.66
CA LEU A 5 12.87 -11.27 17.58
C LEU A 5 14.05 -12.26 17.60
N THR A 6 13.81 -13.51 17.21
CA THR A 6 14.89 -14.50 17.13
C THR A 6 15.84 -14.14 15.98
N PRO A 7 17.13 -14.50 16.05
CA PRO A 7 18.10 -14.21 14.99
C PRO A 7 17.71 -14.72 13.59
N GLU A 8 16.89 -15.78 13.55
CA GLU A 8 16.38 -16.42 12.33
C GLU A 8 15.19 -15.68 11.72
N THR A 9 14.64 -14.69 12.43
CA THR A 9 13.54 -13.88 11.93
C THR A 9 13.99 -13.17 10.66
N ARG A 10 13.38 -13.57 9.53
CA ARG A 10 13.69 -13.01 8.22
C ARG A 10 13.48 -11.51 8.23
N ARG A 11 14.53 -10.75 7.92
CA ARG A 11 14.42 -9.30 7.77
C ARG A 11 13.62 -8.98 6.51
N PHE A 12 12.84 -7.91 6.57
CA PHE A 12 12.25 -7.32 5.37
C PHE A 12 13.38 -6.80 4.48
N GLU A 13 13.47 -7.34 3.27
CA GLU A 13 14.40 -6.91 2.24
C GLU A 13 13.61 -6.63 0.97
N PHE A 14 13.67 -5.39 0.49
CA PHE A 14 12.97 -4.96 -0.71
C PHE A 14 13.98 -4.45 -1.73
N LYS A 15 14.03 -5.13 -2.89
CA LYS A 15 15.01 -4.82 -3.95
C LYS A 15 14.49 -3.84 -4.98
N ASN A 16 13.17 -3.72 -5.12
CA ASN A 16 12.51 -2.84 -6.07
C ASN A 16 11.59 -1.88 -5.32
N ILE A 17 12.08 -0.65 -5.13
CA ILE A 17 11.37 0.43 -4.47
C ILE A 17 11.03 1.50 -5.49
N VAL A 18 9.84 2.07 -5.36
CA VAL A 18 9.30 3.10 -6.25
C VAL A 18 8.67 4.20 -5.40
N LEU A 19 8.47 5.38 -5.98
CA LEU A 19 7.60 6.38 -5.37
C LEU A 19 6.17 5.83 -5.40
N THR A 20 5.56 5.73 -4.23
CA THR A 20 4.16 5.36 -4.04
C THR A 20 3.43 6.56 -3.42
N HIS A 21 2.14 6.69 -3.72
CA HIS A 21 1.27 7.72 -3.20
C HIS A 21 0.66 7.34 -1.84
N GLN A 22 0.34 6.04 -1.67
CA GLN A 22 -0.27 5.46 -0.46
C GLN A 22 -1.68 5.95 -0.11
N ASP A 23 -2.32 6.70 -1.01
CA ASP A 23 -3.69 7.22 -0.85
C ASP A 23 -4.34 7.53 -2.22
N LEU A 24 -4.26 6.59 -3.17
CA LEU A 24 -4.88 6.74 -4.50
C LEU A 24 -6.39 6.51 -4.45
N ALA A 25 -7.10 7.21 -3.56
CA ALA A 25 -8.55 7.21 -3.52
C ALA A 25 -9.13 8.14 -4.61
N LEU A 26 -10.37 7.89 -5.02
CA LEU A 26 -11.06 8.72 -6.03
C LEU A 26 -11.08 10.21 -5.69
N ARG A 27 -11.13 10.58 -4.40
CA ARG A 27 -11.07 11.98 -3.94
C ARG A 27 -9.77 12.70 -4.28
N ASN A 28 -8.69 11.95 -4.51
CA ASN A 28 -7.36 12.44 -4.84
C ASN A 28 -7.07 12.37 -6.35
N LEU A 29 -8.08 12.07 -7.17
CA LEU A 29 -8.00 12.03 -8.63
C LEU A 29 -8.85 13.15 -9.23
N VAL A 30 -8.21 14.02 -10.02
CA VAL A 30 -8.88 15.13 -10.72
C VAL A 30 -8.83 14.86 -12.22
N LEU A 31 -10.00 14.78 -12.87
CA LEU A 31 -10.08 14.67 -14.32
C LEU A 31 -9.99 16.08 -14.93
N GLY A 32 -8.94 16.32 -15.72
CA GLY A 32 -8.77 17.56 -16.48
C GLY A 32 -9.69 17.64 -17.70
N GLU A 33 -9.86 18.84 -18.24
CA GLU A 33 -10.63 19.08 -19.48
C GLU A 33 -10.06 18.33 -20.70
N ASP A 34 -8.78 17.98 -20.65
CA ASP A 34 -8.04 17.20 -21.64
C ASP A 34 -8.18 15.68 -21.46
N MET A 35 -9.07 15.22 -20.57
CA MET A 35 -9.27 13.82 -20.19
C MET A 35 -8.05 13.17 -19.50
N ASN A 36 -7.05 13.95 -19.06
CA ASN A 36 -5.96 13.45 -18.25
C ASN A 36 -6.37 13.38 -16.78
N VAL A 37 -5.92 12.33 -16.09
CA VAL A 37 -6.14 12.17 -14.64
C VAL A 37 -4.92 12.70 -13.90
N TRP A 38 -5.16 13.66 -13.01
CA TRP A 38 -4.16 14.29 -12.15
C TRP A 38 -4.27 13.73 -10.73
N VAL A 39 -3.13 13.37 -10.15
CA VAL A 39 -3.03 12.87 -8.78
C VAL A 39 -2.63 14.00 -7.84
N ILE A 40 -3.41 14.21 -6.80
CA ILE A 40 -3.21 15.24 -5.76
C ILE A 40 -3.05 14.59 -4.38
N ASP A 41 -2.72 15.41 -3.37
CA ASP A 41 -2.59 15.00 -1.97
C ASP A 41 -1.51 13.94 -1.70
N TRP A 42 -0.27 14.35 -1.91
CA TRP A 42 0.93 13.51 -1.74
C TRP A 42 1.39 13.39 -0.27
N GLY A 43 0.55 13.74 0.71
CA GLY A 43 0.93 13.78 2.13
C GLY A 43 1.38 12.42 2.69
N CYS A 44 0.85 11.33 2.14
CA CYS A 44 1.20 9.95 2.51
C CYS A 44 2.29 9.33 1.62
N ALA A 45 2.77 10.07 0.61
CA ALA A 45 3.67 9.52 -0.38
C ALA A 45 5.07 9.19 0.18
N GLY A 46 5.74 8.24 -0.44
CA GLY A 46 7.11 7.90 -0.09
C GLY A 46 7.72 6.84 -0.98
N VAL A 47 8.95 6.43 -0.67
CA VAL A 47 9.66 5.42 -1.44
C VAL A 47 9.50 4.07 -0.76
N TYR A 48 8.69 3.21 -1.34
CA TYR A 48 8.27 1.93 -0.77
C TYR A 48 8.35 0.81 -1.81
N PRO A 49 8.26 -0.47 -1.40
CA PRO A 49 8.16 -1.58 -2.34
C PRO A 49 6.94 -1.39 -3.24
N ARG A 50 7.04 -1.79 -4.52
CA ARG A 50 5.95 -1.60 -5.50
C ARG A 50 4.59 -2.11 -5.01
N GLY A 51 4.57 -3.26 -4.33
CA GLY A 51 3.33 -3.84 -3.79
C GLY A 51 2.65 -3.03 -2.68
N PHE A 52 3.32 -2.04 -2.09
CA PHE A 52 2.73 -1.20 -1.05
C PHE A 52 1.66 -0.27 -1.60
N GLU A 53 1.75 0.18 -2.87
CA GLU A 53 0.65 0.97 -3.46
C GLU A 53 -0.59 0.09 -3.65
N GLN A 54 -0.41 -1.14 -4.12
CA GLN A 54 -1.49 -2.10 -4.29
C GLN A 54 -2.13 -2.47 -2.95
N ALA A 55 -1.30 -2.64 -1.91
CA ALA A 55 -1.76 -2.92 -0.55
C ALA A 55 -2.52 -1.72 0.04
N ALA A 56 -2.01 -0.50 -0.16
CA ALA A 56 -2.66 0.72 0.29
C ALA A 56 -4.04 0.89 -0.37
N LEU A 57 -4.15 0.64 -1.68
CA LEU A 57 -5.42 0.65 -2.42
C LEU A 57 -6.46 -0.31 -1.82
N GLN A 58 -6.05 -1.50 -1.37
CA GLN A 58 -6.96 -2.51 -0.84
C GLN A 58 -7.30 -2.30 0.65
N VAL A 59 -6.32 -1.92 1.48
CA VAL A 59 -6.51 -1.76 2.94
C VAL A 59 -7.19 -0.43 3.29
N GLN A 60 -6.97 0.61 2.48
CA GLN A 60 -7.53 1.94 2.68
C GLN A 60 -8.66 2.25 1.69
N ALA A 61 -9.24 1.21 1.06
CA ALA A 61 -10.31 1.37 0.10
C ALA A 61 -11.52 2.06 0.75
N GLU A 62 -11.83 3.27 0.29
CA GLU A 62 -13.13 3.89 0.53
C GLU A 62 -14.21 3.32 -0.39
N ASN A 63 -13.78 2.71 -1.50
CA ASN A 63 -14.63 2.12 -2.52
C ASN A 63 -13.96 0.85 -3.06
N ASP A 64 -14.48 -0.30 -2.65
CA ASP A 64 -13.93 -1.62 -3.01
C ASP A 64 -14.01 -1.89 -4.52
N GLU A 65 -15.10 -1.48 -5.19
CA GLU A 65 -15.27 -1.66 -6.64
C GLU A 65 -14.17 -0.91 -7.41
N TYR A 66 -13.88 0.33 -7.03
CA TYR A 66 -12.80 1.11 -7.62
C TYR A 66 -11.44 0.43 -7.41
N ALA A 67 -11.15 0.01 -6.18
CA ALA A 67 -9.89 -0.66 -5.85
C ALA A 67 -9.72 -1.95 -6.67
N ASP A 68 -10.76 -2.78 -6.75
CA ASP A 68 -10.77 -4.01 -7.55
C ASP A 68 -10.55 -3.70 -9.03
N MET A 69 -11.28 -2.73 -9.60
CA MET A 69 -11.13 -2.32 -11.01
C MET A 69 -9.72 -1.82 -11.36
N VAL A 70 -9.03 -1.15 -10.44
CA VAL A 70 -7.65 -0.70 -10.64
C VAL A 70 -6.71 -1.90 -10.55
N LEU A 71 -6.85 -2.72 -9.53
CA LEU A 71 -5.96 -3.86 -9.29
C LEU A 71 -6.10 -4.95 -10.37
N GLU A 72 -7.30 -5.16 -10.92
CA GLU A 72 -7.54 -6.09 -12.04
C GLU A 72 -6.83 -5.67 -13.34
N ARG A 73 -6.51 -4.38 -13.49
CA ARG A 73 -5.75 -3.88 -14.66
C ARG A 73 -4.25 -4.05 -14.53
N LEU A 74 -3.74 -4.37 -13.34
CA LEU A 74 -2.31 -4.56 -13.12
C LEU A 74 -1.89 -5.97 -13.51
N SER A 75 -0.93 -6.09 -14.43
CA SER A 75 -0.36 -7.38 -14.83
C SER A 75 0.62 -7.96 -13.81
N ASP A 76 1.06 -7.15 -12.84
CA ASP A 76 2.08 -7.47 -11.84
C ASP A 76 1.56 -7.36 -10.40
N ARG A 77 0.41 -7.98 -10.13
CA ARG A 77 -0.16 -8.02 -8.77
C ARG A 77 0.81 -8.66 -7.77
N GLN A 78 1.01 -8.00 -6.63
CA GLN A 78 2.03 -8.34 -5.62
C GLN A 78 1.39 -8.96 -4.37
N ASP A 79 0.64 -10.04 -4.51
CA ASP A 79 -0.19 -10.60 -3.42
C ASP A 79 0.59 -10.90 -2.13
N ILE A 80 1.82 -11.43 -2.25
CA ILE A 80 2.69 -11.68 -1.09
C ILE A 80 3.03 -10.38 -0.34
N VAL A 81 3.29 -9.29 -1.07
CA VAL A 81 3.63 -7.99 -0.46
C VAL A 81 2.39 -7.37 0.18
N ILE A 82 1.22 -7.55 -0.42
CA ILE A 82 -0.07 -7.12 0.14
C ILE A 82 -0.31 -7.82 1.48
N GLU A 83 -0.14 -9.14 1.53
CA GLU A 83 -0.28 -9.92 2.77
C GLU A 83 0.74 -9.47 3.83
N GLN A 84 2.00 -9.25 3.45
CA GLN A 84 3.02 -8.74 4.36
C GLN A 84 2.66 -7.35 4.92
N PHE A 85 2.18 -6.45 4.07
CA PHE A 85 1.74 -5.12 4.48
C PHE A 85 0.60 -5.20 5.50
N ALA A 86 -0.42 -6.03 5.25
CA ALA A 86 -1.53 -6.23 6.18
C ALA A 86 -1.05 -6.75 7.55
N ASN A 87 -0.12 -7.71 7.56
CA ASN A 87 0.48 -8.23 8.79
C ASN A 87 1.29 -7.16 9.56
N ILE A 88 2.06 -6.33 8.85
CA ILE A 88 2.81 -5.21 9.44
C ILE A 88 1.83 -4.19 10.04
N ALA A 89 0.82 -3.78 9.27
CA ALA A 89 -0.19 -2.83 9.71
C ALA A 89 -0.91 -3.34 10.96
N TYR A 90 -1.35 -4.60 10.97
CA TYR A 90 -1.95 -5.25 12.13
C TYR A 90 -1.01 -5.23 13.34
N GLY A 91 0.25 -5.64 13.17
CA GLY A 91 1.24 -5.68 14.25
C GLY A 91 1.51 -4.31 14.87
N LEU A 92 1.56 -3.25 14.05
CA LEU A 92 1.87 -1.88 14.51
C LEU A 92 0.67 -1.16 15.12
N SER A 93 -0.56 -1.51 14.72
CA SER A 93 -1.80 -0.90 15.21
C SER A 93 -2.40 -1.69 16.36
N THR A 94 -2.96 -2.85 16.05
CA THR A 94 -3.74 -3.69 16.97
C THR A 94 -2.84 -4.57 17.82
N GLY A 95 -1.89 -5.27 17.20
CA GLY A 95 -1.01 -6.21 17.88
C GLY A 95 -0.12 -5.56 18.95
N ARG A 96 0.19 -4.27 18.81
CA ARG A 96 0.90 -3.48 19.83
C ARG A 96 0.09 -3.32 21.13
N ALA A 97 -1.23 -3.27 21.03
CA ALA A 97 -2.12 -2.98 22.15
C ALA A 97 -2.53 -4.25 22.94
N LEU A 98 -2.21 -5.44 22.43
CA LEU A 98 -2.45 -6.75 23.04
C LEU A 98 -1.22 -7.26 23.80
#